data_AF-A0A1G2DDV5-F1
#
_entry.id   AF-A0A1G2DDV5-F1
#
_cell.length_a   1.000
_cell.length_b   1.000
_cell.length_c   1.000
_cell.angle_alpha   90.00
_cell.angle_beta   90.00
_cell.angle_gamma   90.00
#
_symmetry.space_group_name_H-M   'P 1'
#
loop_
_entity.id
_entity.type
_entity.pdbx_description
1 polymer ?
#
loop_
_entity_poly.entity_id
_entity_poly.type
_entity_poly.pdbx_seq_one_letter_code
_entity_poly.pdbx_strand_id
1 'polypeptide(L)'
;MPSREQFLKDIGAHPAIVQNPYTSALKEGVVGRTEIADFLVQFSIFADVFLPRIYDGYMTEQALQDFLTQGLAEIASAVPIETMKVRNRALATRATEHAVHMLERPLSRSASQWRSAGARAALWTWLCHEGRSGDGYGNVWHELLLGFQKSNSWLGGVPSLPTGFFGANLMIARCAGKQCLAQVNKPSLTGGSHDEWTFRHNAHLALNAVHLFWTDLQTRRERIKAGALLDPPYQKFRNVEGS
;
A
#
# COMPACT_ATOMS: atom_id res chain seq x y z
N MET A 1 12.93 -3.45 25.47
CA MET A 1 11.87 -3.10 24.50
C MET A 1 11.69 -1.60 24.47
N PRO A 2 11.64 -0.97 23.28
CA PRO A 2 11.34 0.45 23.18
C PRO A 2 9.90 0.69 23.67
N SER A 3 9.68 1.80 24.37
CA SER A 3 8.31 2.28 24.59
C SER A 3 7.65 2.56 23.23
N ARG A 4 6.31 2.54 23.14
CA ARG A 4 5.61 2.96 21.92
C ARG A 4 6.03 4.36 21.48
N GLU A 5 6.24 5.28 22.42
CA GLU A 5 6.72 6.62 22.09
C GLU A 5 8.11 6.58 21.44
N GLN A 6 9.05 5.81 22.00
CA GLN A 6 10.39 5.66 21.44
C GLN A 6 10.37 4.97 20.07
N PHE A 7 9.50 3.97 19.89
CA PHE A 7 9.30 3.31 18.60
C PHE A 7 8.71 4.27 17.56
N LEU A 8 7.62 4.97 17.89
CA LEU A 8 6.99 5.93 17.00
C LEU A 8 7.93 7.10 16.67
N LYS A 9 8.80 7.51 17.59
CA LYS A 9 9.85 8.49 17.32
C LYS A 9 10.91 7.95 16.35
N ASP A 10 11.29 6.68 16.50
CA ASP A 10 12.28 6.00 15.65
C ASP A 10 11.80 5.86 14.19
N ILE A 11 10.56 5.39 14.01
CA ILE A 11 10.01 5.17 12.67
C ILE A 11 9.23 6.36 12.10
N GLY A 12 8.77 7.29 12.94
CA GLY A 12 7.84 8.36 12.55
C GLY A 12 8.41 9.37 11.56
N ALA A 13 9.74 9.50 11.50
CA ALA A 13 10.43 10.34 10.52
C ALA A 13 10.74 9.60 9.20
N HIS A 14 10.38 8.31 9.09
CA HIS A 14 10.70 7.51 7.92
C HIS A 14 10.00 8.09 6.66
N PRO A 15 10.69 8.18 5.50
CA PRO A 15 10.11 8.75 4.27
C PRO A 15 8.75 8.16 3.88
N ALA A 16 8.60 6.83 3.93
CA ALA A 16 7.33 6.13 3.71
C ALA A 16 6.13 6.66 4.53
N ILE A 17 6.40 7.22 5.71
CA ILE A 17 5.40 7.75 6.63
C ILE A 17 5.17 9.24 6.39
N VAL A 18 6.24 10.04 6.26
CA VAL A 18 6.13 11.49 6.20
C VAL A 18 5.77 12.02 4.81
N GLN A 19 6.17 11.34 3.74
CA GLN A 19 5.93 11.84 2.38
C GLN A 19 5.90 10.71 1.37
N ASN A 20 4.76 10.59 0.69
CA ASN A 20 4.62 9.74 -0.48
C ASN A 20 4.37 10.63 -1.71
N PRO A 21 5.36 10.79 -2.61
CA PRO A 21 5.23 11.67 -3.76
C PRO A 21 4.16 11.19 -4.75
N TYR A 22 3.92 9.87 -4.83
CA TYR A 22 2.92 9.31 -5.74
C TYR A 22 1.50 9.67 -5.30
N THR A 23 1.16 9.45 -4.02
CA THR A 23 -0.17 9.80 -3.49
C THR A 23 -0.40 11.31 -3.43
N SER A 24 0.68 12.09 -3.26
CA SER A 24 0.62 13.56 -3.39
C SER A 24 0.20 13.97 -4.81
N ALA A 25 0.86 13.43 -5.84
CA ALA A 25 0.50 13.68 -7.24
C ALA A 25 -0.94 13.23 -7.57
N LEU A 26 -1.37 12.11 -6.99
CA LEU A 26 -2.74 11.61 -7.15
C LEU A 26 -3.77 12.59 -6.54
N LYS A 27 -3.51 13.11 -5.33
CA LYS A 27 -4.32 14.16 -4.68
C LYS A 27 -4.27 15.49 -5.42
N GLU A 28 -3.20 15.76 -6.16
CA GLU A 28 -3.11 16.93 -7.04
C GLU A 28 -3.93 16.76 -8.32
N GLY A 29 -4.33 15.52 -8.66
CA GLY A 29 -5.12 15.23 -9.86
C GLY A 29 -4.29 15.19 -11.14
N VAL A 30 -2.97 15.00 -11.01
CA VAL A 30 -2.02 14.99 -12.15
C VAL A 30 -1.65 13.59 -12.61
N VAL A 31 -2.36 12.56 -12.12
CA VAL A 31 -2.19 11.15 -12.48
C VAL A 31 -3.34 10.75 -13.40
N GLY A 32 -3.02 10.38 -14.65
CA GLY A 32 -3.97 9.92 -15.65
C GLY A 32 -4.27 8.41 -15.55
N ARG A 33 -5.23 7.96 -16.37
CA ARG A 33 -5.72 6.55 -16.32
C ARG A 33 -4.64 5.52 -16.62
N THR A 34 -3.70 5.85 -17.51
CA THR A 34 -2.58 4.97 -17.85
C THR A 34 -1.66 4.77 -16.64
N GLU A 35 -1.37 5.83 -15.89
CA GLU A 35 -0.57 5.72 -14.67
C GLU A 35 -1.32 5.00 -13.55
N ILE A 36 -2.65 5.17 -13.48
CA ILE A 36 -3.50 4.39 -12.55
C ILE A 36 -3.51 2.90 -12.91
N ALA A 37 -3.52 2.55 -14.20
CA ALA A 37 -3.40 1.16 -14.64
C ALA A 37 -2.05 0.56 -14.22
N ASP A 38 -0.95 1.31 -14.35
CA ASP A 38 0.37 0.88 -13.85
C ASP A 38 0.36 0.64 -12.34
N PHE A 39 -0.17 1.62 -11.62
CA PHE A 39 -0.33 1.56 -10.18
C PHE A 39 -1.13 0.32 -9.79
N LEU A 40 -2.24 0.02 -10.47
CA LEU A 40 -3.07 -1.12 -10.13
C LEU A 40 -2.29 -2.45 -10.25
N VAL A 41 -1.47 -2.62 -11.30
CA VAL A 41 -0.61 -3.82 -11.42
C VAL A 41 0.37 -3.91 -10.26
N GLN A 42 1.18 -2.89 -10.06
CA GLN A 42 2.25 -2.97 -9.05
C GLN A 42 1.69 -3.02 -7.63
N PHE A 43 0.66 -2.22 -7.36
CA PHE A 43 -0.02 -2.20 -6.07
C PHE A 43 -0.70 -3.53 -5.75
N SER A 44 -1.35 -4.17 -6.72
CA SER A 44 -1.97 -5.48 -6.49
C SER A 44 -0.96 -6.55 -6.04
N ILE A 45 0.22 -6.58 -6.67
CA ILE A 45 1.31 -7.51 -6.33
C ILE A 45 1.87 -7.21 -4.93
N PHE A 46 2.08 -5.93 -4.62
CA PHE A 46 2.57 -5.51 -3.32
C PHE A 46 1.54 -5.79 -2.20
N ALA A 47 0.27 -5.45 -2.45
CA ALA A 47 -0.86 -5.63 -1.54
C ALA A 47 -1.12 -7.11 -1.20
N ASP A 48 -0.93 -8.02 -2.17
CA ASP A 48 -1.05 -9.47 -1.98
C ASP A 48 -0.10 -10.03 -0.91
N VAL A 49 1.01 -9.33 -0.63
CA VAL A 49 2.00 -9.78 0.34
C VAL A 49 1.72 -9.22 1.72
N PHE A 50 1.43 -7.92 1.81
CA PHE A 50 1.32 -7.28 3.12
C PHE A 50 -0.09 -7.36 3.72
N LEU A 51 -1.17 -7.21 2.92
CA LEU A 51 -2.53 -7.18 3.48
C LEU A 51 -2.92 -8.49 4.18
N PRO A 52 -2.62 -9.69 3.65
CA PRO A 52 -2.89 -10.94 4.36
C PRO A 52 -2.20 -11.11 5.70
N ARG A 53 -1.11 -10.39 5.90
CA ARG A 53 -0.30 -10.51 7.11
C ARG A 53 -0.66 -9.44 8.13
N ILE A 54 -1.12 -8.29 7.66
CA ILE A 54 -1.60 -7.22 8.51
C ILE A 54 -3.01 -7.53 9.02
N TYR A 55 -3.90 -8.02 8.15
CA TYR A 55 -5.31 -8.31 8.47
C TYR A 55 -5.53 -9.71 9.06
N ASP A 56 -4.46 -10.46 9.27
CA ASP A 56 -4.50 -11.74 9.98
C ASP A 56 -5.13 -11.54 11.37
N GLY A 57 -6.23 -12.26 11.63
CA GLY A 57 -7.05 -12.14 12.83
C GLY A 57 -8.25 -11.19 12.74
N TYR A 58 -8.39 -10.40 11.67
CA TYR A 58 -9.56 -9.52 11.43
C TYR A 58 -10.55 -10.07 10.41
N MET A 59 -10.04 -10.86 9.47
CA MET A 59 -10.84 -11.51 8.43
C MET A 59 -10.25 -12.88 8.12
N THR A 60 -11.09 -13.79 7.65
CA THR A 60 -10.62 -15.09 7.17
C THR A 60 -9.77 -14.91 5.91
N GLU A 61 -8.87 -15.85 5.65
CA GLU A 61 -8.05 -15.84 4.44
C GLU A 61 -8.90 -15.75 3.17
N GLN A 62 -10.01 -16.51 3.11
CA GLN A 62 -10.95 -16.46 1.99
C GLN A 62 -11.60 -15.07 1.85
N ALA A 63 -12.16 -14.52 2.94
CA ALA A 63 -12.82 -13.21 2.88
C ALA A 63 -11.86 -12.09 2.45
N LEU A 64 -10.59 -12.17 2.86
CA LEU A 64 -9.58 -11.24 2.38
C LEU A 64 -9.28 -11.42 0.88
N GLN A 65 -9.13 -12.65 0.41
CA GLN A 65 -8.88 -12.92 -1.00
C GLN A 65 -10.03 -12.41 -1.87
N ASP A 66 -11.28 -12.61 -1.42
CA ASP A 66 -12.47 -12.10 -2.09
C ASP A 66 -12.48 -10.57 -2.10
N PHE A 67 -12.17 -9.94 -0.95
CA PHE A 67 -12.08 -8.49 -0.81
C PHE A 67 -11.04 -7.86 -1.75
N LEU A 68 -9.83 -8.44 -1.82
CA LEU A 68 -8.77 -7.99 -2.71
C LEU A 68 -9.16 -8.18 -4.18
N THR A 69 -9.65 -9.36 -4.52
CA THR A 69 -10.00 -9.70 -5.90
C THR A 69 -11.11 -8.80 -6.43
N GLN A 70 -12.20 -8.67 -5.67
CA GLN A 70 -13.33 -7.85 -6.07
C GLN A 70 -12.95 -6.37 -6.16
N GLY A 71 -12.34 -5.82 -5.11
CA GLY A 71 -12.03 -4.39 -5.06
C GLY A 71 -11.04 -3.96 -6.14
N LEU A 72 -10.04 -4.79 -6.45
CA LEU A 72 -9.07 -4.48 -7.51
C LEU A 72 -9.66 -4.70 -8.91
N ALA A 73 -10.54 -5.69 -9.10
CA ALA A 73 -11.22 -5.92 -10.38
C ALA A 73 -12.20 -4.78 -10.73
N GLU A 74 -12.92 -4.24 -9.74
CA GLU A 74 -13.76 -3.06 -9.91
C GLU A 74 -12.93 -1.88 -10.41
N ILE A 75 -11.77 -1.60 -9.80
CA ILE A 75 -10.86 -0.54 -10.26
C ILE A 75 -10.35 -0.82 -11.67
N ALA A 76 -9.98 -2.08 -11.96
CA ALA A 76 -9.49 -2.50 -13.27
C ALA A 76 -10.50 -2.20 -14.39
N SER A 77 -11.79 -2.40 -14.13
CA SER A 77 -12.87 -2.14 -15.10
C SER A 77 -12.98 -0.66 -15.52
N ALA A 78 -12.39 0.26 -14.75
CA ALA A 78 -12.41 1.69 -15.01
C ALA A 78 -11.10 2.23 -15.61
N VAL A 79 -10.12 1.39 -15.94
CA VAL A 79 -8.82 1.83 -16.49
C VAL A 79 -8.41 0.97 -17.68
N PRO A 80 -7.51 1.44 -18.59
CA PRO A 80 -7.12 0.69 -19.79
C PRO A 80 -6.17 -0.48 -19.47
N ILE A 81 -6.70 -1.51 -18.81
CA ILE A 81 -5.95 -2.69 -18.43
C ILE A 81 -6.79 -3.95 -18.62
N GLU A 82 -6.14 -5.04 -19.04
CA GLU A 82 -6.77 -6.35 -18.96
C GLU A 82 -6.74 -6.85 -17.51
N THR A 83 -7.89 -7.26 -16.97
CA THR A 83 -8.00 -7.73 -15.58
C THR A 83 -7.00 -8.83 -15.23
N MET A 84 -6.63 -9.70 -16.19
CA MET A 84 -5.64 -10.77 -16.01
C MET A 84 -4.21 -10.28 -15.68
N LYS A 85 -3.93 -8.99 -15.90
CA LYS A 85 -2.65 -8.35 -15.60
C LYS A 85 -2.59 -7.86 -14.15
N VAL A 86 -3.75 -7.69 -13.50
CA VAL A 86 -3.85 -7.38 -12.07
C VAL A 86 -3.47 -8.63 -11.29
N ARG A 87 -2.64 -8.47 -10.25
CA ARG A 87 -2.02 -9.54 -9.43
C ARG A 87 -1.07 -10.46 -10.19
N ASN A 88 -0.76 -10.18 -11.45
CA ASN A 88 0.22 -10.96 -12.21
C ASN A 88 1.64 -10.58 -11.79
N ARG A 89 2.22 -11.33 -10.85
CA ARG A 89 3.58 -11.11 -10.33
C ARG A 89 4.67 -11.16 -11.41
N ALA A 90 4.44 -11.80 -12.56
CA ALA A 90 5.38 -11.76 -13.68
C ALA A 90 5.53 -10.35 -14.30
N LEU A 91 4.59 -9.44 -14.00
CA LEU A 91 4.64 -8.02 -14.39
C LEU A 91 5.23 -7.12 -13.30
N ALA A 92 5.69 -7.68 -12.19
CA ALA A 92 6.35 -6.91 -11.13
C ALA A 92 7.61 -6.23 -11.69
N THR A 93 7.79 -4.96 -11.37
CA THR A 93 9.10 -4.33 -11.58
C THR A 93 10.13 -4.94 -10.64
N ARG A 94 11.41 -4.77 -10.96
CA ARG A 94 12.50 -5.16 -10.05
C ARG A 94 12.34 -4.52 -8.67
N ALA A 95 11.87 -3.27 -8.60
CA ALA A 95 11.66 -2.58 -7.34
C ALA A 95 10.45 -3.13 -6.57
N THR A 96 9.32 -3.38 -7.24
CA THR A 96 8.14 -4.04 -6.64
C THR A 96 8.51 -5.43 -6.10
N GLU A 97 9.21 -6.23 -6.90
CA GLU A 97 9.63 -7.57 -6.51
C GLU A 97 10.61 -7.52 -5.33
N HIS A 98 11.55 -6.57 -5.33
CA HIS A 98 12.46 -6.36 -4.21
C HIS A 98 11.71 -5.93 -2.94
N ALA A 99 10.77 -4.99 -3.06
CA ALA A 99 9.93 -4.56 -1.93
C ALA A 99 9.10 -5.73 -1.38
N VAL A 100 8.53 -6.57 -2.26
CA VAL A 100 7.84 -7.80 -1.86
C VAL A 100 8.79 -8.74 -1.10
N HIS A 101 9.98 -9.01 -1.63
CA HIS A 101 10.94 -9.91 -1.00
C HIS A 101 11.37 -9.43 0.40
N MET A 102 11.53 -8.11 0.57
CA MET A 102 11.81 -7.50 1.87
C MET A 102 10.70 -7.74 2.91
N LEU A 103 9.45 -7.95 2.47
CA LEU A 103 8.29 -8.21 3.34
C LEU A 103 8.00 -9.70 3.56
N GLU A 104 8.31 -10.57 2.60
CA GLU A 104 8.00 -12.00 2.68
C GLU A 104 8.61 -12.68 3.91
N ARG A 105 9.89 -12.39 4.20
CA ARG A 105 10.58 -13.01 5.33
C ARG A 105 10.11 -12.49 6.69
N PRO A 106 9.98 -11.18 6.93
CA PRO A 106 9.45 -10.65 8.20
C PRO A 106 7.98 -11.03 8.43
N LEU A 107 7.17 -11.11 7.38
CA LEU A 107 5.74 -11.39 7.47
C LEU A 107 5.36 -12.86 7.21
N SER A 108 6.34 -13.76 7.12
CA SER A 108 6.10 -15.19 6.98
C SER A 108 5.29 -15.75 8.15
N ARG A 109 4.42 -16.75 7.89
CA ARG A 109 3.74 -17.53 8.96
C ARG A 109 4.71 -18.26 9.88
N SER A 110 5.90 -18.60 9.38
CA SER A 110 6.98 -19.23 10.17
C SER A 110 7.93 -18.22 10.81
N ALA A 111 7.69 -16.91 10.62
CA ALA A 111 8.51 -15.90 11.28
C ALA A 111 8.33 -16.01 12.80
N SER A 112 9.45 -15.91 13.53
CA SER A 112 9.39 -15.72 14.98
C SER A 112 8.51 -14.52 15.31
N GLN A 113 7.81 -14.57 16.44
CA GLN A 113 6.92 -13.50 16.91
C GLN A 113 7.59 -12.11 16.82
N TRP A 114 8.86 -11.99 17.19
CA TRP A 114 9.63 -10.74 17.12
C TRP A 114 9.82 -10.14 15.72
N ARG A 115 10.14 -10.99 14.75
CA ARG A 115 10.32 -10.57 13.35
C ARG A 115 9.01 -10.04 12.77
N SER A 116 7.92 -10.77 12.98
CA SER A 116 6.61 -10.38 12.48
C SER A 116 6.05 -9.16 13.21
N ALA A 117 6.23 -9.07 14.53
CA ALA A 117 5.72 -7.96 15.33
C ALA A 117 6.30 -6.61 14.90
N GLY A 118 7.61 -6.53 14.65
CA GLY A 118 8.26 -5.29 14.21
C GLY A 118 7.74 -4.80 12.86
N ALA A 119 7.71 -5.69 11.86
CA ALA A 119 7.20 -5.37 10.54
C ALA A 119 5.71 -4.99 10.57
N ARG A 120 4.86 -5.75 11.27
CA ARG A 120 3.43 -5.45 11.41
C ARG A 120 3.18 -4.12 12.11
N ALA A 121 3.94 -3.82 13.17
CA ALA A 121 3.83 -2.55 13.89
C ALA A 121 4.15 -1.35 12.98
N ALA A 122 5.22 -1.45 12.19
CA ALA A 122 5.61 -0.41 11.24
C ALA A 122 4.55 -0.22 10.15
N LEU A 123 4.06 -1.31 9.56
CA LEU A 123 3.04 -1.24 8.51
C LEU A 123 1.71 -0.70 9.04
N TRP A 124 1.27 -1.10 10.24
CA TRP A 124 0.10 -0.50 10.88
C TRP A 124 0.32 1.00 11.16
N THR A 125 1.52 1.38 11.62
CA THR A 125 1.85 2.80 11.82
C THR A 125 1.76 3.58 10.51
N TRP A 126 2.21 3.01 9.39
CA TRP A 126 2.08 3.60 8.06
C TRP A 126 0.62 3.68 7.58
N LEU A 127 -0.16 2.59 7.72
CA LEU A 127 -1.55 2.52 7.26
C LEU A 127 -2.51 3.37 8.09
N CYS A 128 -2.24 3.56 9.38
CA CYS A 128 -3.10 4.30 10.30
C CYS A 128 -2.65 5.74 10.54
N HIS A 129 -1.40 6.04 10.20
CA HIS A 129 -0.60 7.18 10.62
C HIS A 129 -1.30 8.19 11.55
N GLU A 130 -1.11 7.98 12.85
CA GLU A 130 -1.55 8.85 13.95
C GLU A 130 -0.69 10.13 14.09
N GLY A 131 0.30 10.36 13.23
CA GLY A 131 1.36 11.37 13.44
C GLY A 131 1.09 12.80 12.96
N ARG A 132 -0.04 13.08 12.29
CA ARG A 132 -0.35 14.46 11.80
C ARG A 132 -1.64 15.07 12.36
N SER A 133 -2.62 14.28 12.78
CA SER A 133 -3.90 14.82 13.26
C SER A 133 -4.72 13.91 14.20
N GLY A 134 -4.27 12.69 14.52
CA GLY A 134 -4.96 11.78 15.48
C GLY A 134 -6.36 11.28 15.04
N ASP A 135 -6.90 11.77 13.93
CA ASP A 135 -8.24 11.52 13.39
C ASP A 135 -8.23 10.59 12.14
N GLY A 136 -7.04 10.12 11.74
CA GLY A 136 -6.83 9.27 10.57
C GLY A 136 -6.92 10.02 9.23
N TYR A 137 -6.93 11.35 9.22
CA TYR A 137 -6.73 12.14 8.02
C TYR A 137 -5.25 12.14 7.62
N GLY A 138 -4.98 11.77 6.36
CA GLY A 138 -3.63 11.84 5.78
C GLY A 138 -2.82 10.54 5.81
N ASN A 139 -3.43 9.40 6.16
CA ASN A 139 -2.83 8.10 5.88
C ASN A 139 -2.99 7.69 4.41
N VAL A 140 -2.25 6.67 3.96
CA VAL A 140 -2.22 6.24 2.56
C VAL A 140 -3.60 5.92 1.98
N TRP A 141 -4.50 5.28 2.74
CA TRP A 141 -5.84 4.94 2.26
C TRP A 141 -6.68 6.18 2.01
N HIS A 142 -6.59 7.15 2.91
CA HIS A 142 -7.26 8.43 2.75
C HIS A 142 -6.71 9.20 1.55
N GLU A 143 -5.39 9.18 1.34
CA GLU A 143 -4.78 9.84 0.17
C GLU A 143 -5.18 9.20 -1.15
N LEU A 144 -5.22 7.86 -1.22
CA LEU A 144 -5.70 7.12 -2.39
C LEU A 144 -7.18 7.41 -2.67
N LEU A 145 -8.01 7.44 -1.62
CA LEU A 145 -9.43 7.77 -1.72
C LEU A 145 -9.65 9.17 -2.30
N LEU A 146 -9.02 10.20 -1.70
CA LEU A 146 -9.13 11.58 -2.18
C LEU A 146 -8.60 11.73 -3.60
N GLY A 147 -7.49 11.06 -3.90
CA GLY A 147 -6.89 11.05 -5.22
C GLY A 147 -7.83 10.50 -6.30
N PHE A 148 -8.46 9.36 -6.05
CA PHE A 148 -9.42 8.76 -6.99
C PHE A 148 -10.68 9.62 -7.14
N GLN A 149 -11.19 10.18 -6.04
CA GLN A 149 -12.32 11.12 -6.08
C GLN A 149 -12.00 12.35 -6.92
N LYS A 150 -10.81 12.93 -6.78
CA LYS A 150 -10.37 14.06 -7.59
C LYS A 150 -10.20 13.68 -9.05
N SER A 151 -9.58 12.54 -9.34
CA SER A 151 -9.48 12.04 -10.72
C SER A 151 -10.85 11.89 -11.37
N ASN A 152 -11.89 11.47 -10.64
CA ASN A 152 -13.26 11.43 -11.17
C ASN A 152 -13.83 12.80 -11.51
N SER A 153 -13.53 13.84 -10.72
CA SER A 153 -13.97 15.22 -11.02
C SER A 153 -13.27 15.82 -12.23
N TRP A 154 -12.00 15.48 -12.47
CA TRP A 154 -11.18 16.09 -13.53
C TRP A 154 -11.20 15.31 -14.84
N LEU A 155 -11.27 13.98 -14.80
CA LEU A 155 -11.16 13.16 -16.01
C LEU A 155 -12.43 13.15 -16.86
N GLY A 156 -13.60 13.54 -16.31
CA GLY A 156 -14.87 13.71 -17.04
C GLY A 156 -15.43 12.47 -17.78
N GLY A 157 -14.63 11.40 -17.90
CA GLY A 157 -14.94 10.20 -18.67
C GLY A 157 -15.59 9.12 -17.80
N VAL A 158 -16.61 8.48 -18.37
CA VAL A 158 -17.19 7.23 -17.87
C VAL A 158 -16.25 6.08 -18.29
N PRO A 159 -15.96 5.08 -17.43
CA PRO A 159 -16.46 4.90 -16.06
C PRO A 159 -15.69 5.74 -15.04
N SER A 160 -16.37 6.14 -13.96
CA SER A 160 -15.73 6.67 -12.75
C SER A 160 -14.87 5.60 -12.09
N LEU A 161 -13.70 5.99 -11.58
CA LEU A 161 -12.85 5.13 -10.77
C LEU A 161 -13.57 4.77 -9.45
N PRO A 162 -13.81 3.47 -9.17
CA PRO A 162 -14.38 3.02 -7.91
C PRO A 162 -13.49 3.37 -6.73
N THR A 163 -14.10 3.81 -5.63
CA THR A 163 -13.40 4.21 -4.41
C THR A 163 -13.68 3.29 -3.22
N GLY A 164 -14.59 2.31 -3.38
CA GLY A 164 -15.07 1.44 -2.31
C GLY A 164 -13.94 0.67 -1.62
N PHE A 165 -13.01 0.13 -2.41
CA PHE A 165 -11.84 -0.60 -1.88
C PHE A 165 -11.00 0.25 -0.91
N PHE A 166 -10.68 1.50 -1.25
CA PHE A 166 -9.91 2.39 -0.38
C PHE A 166 -10.72 2.86 0.83
N GLY A 167 -12.01 3.13 0.65
CA GLY A 167 -12.92 3.48 1.75
C GLY A 167 -13.00 2.37 2.81
N ALA A 168 -13.14 1.12 2.37
CA ALA A 168 -13.17 -0.03 3.26
C ALA A 168 -11.85 -0.22 4.02
N ASN A 169 -10.71 -0.14 3.33
CA ASN A 169 -9.39 -0.22 3.96
C ASN A 169 -9.13 0.92 4.96
N LEU A 170 -9.60 2.14 4.67
CA LEU A 170 -9.53 3.26 5.61
C LEU A 170 -10.33 2.98 6.89
N MET A 171 -11.52 2.41 6.76
CA MET A 171 -12.35 2.02 7.91
C MET A 171 -11.69 0.91 8.73
N ILE A 172 -11.15 -0.11 8.07
CA ILE A 172 -10.37 -1.17 8.75
C ILE A 172 -9.19 -0.56 9.49
N ALA A 173 -8.40 0.31 8.85
CA ALA A 173 -7.27 0.96 9.48
C ALA A 173 -7.65 1.80 10.71
N ARG A 174 -8.79 2.49 10.68
CA ARG A 174 -9.31 3.24 11.83
C ARG A 174 -9.71 2.35 13.00
N CYS A 175 -10.30 1.19 12.73
CA CYS A 175 -10.77 0.26 13.76
C CYS A 175 -9.64 -0.62 14.32
N ALA A 176 -8.83 -1.21 13.44
CA ALA A 176 -7.79 -2.19 13.75
C ALA A 176 -6.47 -1.54 14.21
N GLY A 177 -6.14 -0.35 13.68
CA GLY A 177 -4.89 0.34 13.98
C GLY A 177 -4.65 0.59 15.46
N LYS A 178 -5.68 1.04 16.17
CA LYS A 178 -5.63 1.30 17.61
C LYS A 178 -5.32 0.04 18.41
N GLN A 179 -5.87 -1.10 18.00
CA GLN A 179 -5.68 -2.38 18.68
C GLN A 179 -4.28 -2.94 18.40
N CYS A 180 -3.79 -2.86 17.16
CA CYS A 180 -2.46 -3.34 16.80
C CYS A 180 -1.34 -2.49 17.40
N LEU A 181 -1.49 -1.16 17.46
CA LEU A 181 -0.55 -0.29 18.16
C LEU A 181 -0.56 -0.51 19.68
N ALA A 182 -1.69 -0.89 20.26
CA ALA A 182 -1.75 -1.31 21.66
C ALA A 182 -1.00 -2.63 21.92
N GLN A 183 -0.85 -3.50 20.91
CA GLN A 183 -0.04 -4.72 21.04
C GLN A 183 1.47 -4.44 21.04
N VAL A 184 1.94 -3.36 20.40
CA VAL A 184 3.32 -2.87 20.53
C VAL A 184 3.66 -2.51 21.99
N ASN A 185 2.64 -2.13 22.78
CA ASN A 185 2.78 -1.79 24.19
C ASN A 185 2.71 -3.00 25.14
N LYS A 186 2.43 -4.22 24.68
CA LYS A 186 2.32 -5.34 25.62
C LYS A 186 3.71 -5.75 26.13
N PRO A 187 3.98 -5.62 27.44
CA PRO A 187 5.27 -5.96 28.06
C PRO A 187 5.51 -7.47 28.16
N SER A 188 4.63 -8.30 27.59
CA SER A 188 4.71 -9.77 27.67
C SER A 188 5.81 -10.36 26.79
N LEU A 189 6.64 -9.53 26.17
CA LEU A 189 7.76 -9.99 25.40
C LEU A 189 9.05 -9.81 26.23
N THR A 190 9.33 -10.79 27.07
CA THR A 190 10.56 -10.91 27.88
C THR A 190 11.75 -11.21 26.97
N GLY A 191 12.21 -10.22 26.20
CA GLY A 191 13.29 -10.40 25.22
C GLY A 191 14.57 -9.67 25.60
N GLY A 192 15.71 -10.30 25.30
CA GLY A 192 17.04 -9.69 25.42
C GLY A 192 17.32 -8.65 24.33
N SER A 193 18.53 -8.09 24.31
CA SER A 193 18.95 -7.06 23.34
C SER A 193 18.82 -7.48 21.87
N HIS A 194 18.98 -8.79 21.57
CA HIS A 194 18.84 -9.34 20.23
C HIS A 194 17.39 -9.27 19.69
N ASP A 195 16.40 -9.47 20.56
CA ASP A 195 14.99 -9.43 20.18
C ASP A 195 14.54 -8.00 19.88
N GLU A 196 15.03 -7.04 20.67
CA GLU A 196 14.80 -5.62 20.43
C GLU A 196 15.39 -5.17 19.09
N TRP A 197 16.64 -5.57 18.81
CA TRP A 197 17.27 -5.28 17.54
C TRP A 197 16.49 -5.90 16.38
N THR A 198 16.08 -7.16 16.51
CA THR A 198 15.28 -7.87 15.49
C THR A 198 13.96 -7.15 15.23
N PHE A 199 13.24 -6.76 16.28
CA PHE A 199 12.00 -6.01 16.17
C PHE A 199 12.20 -4.70 15.40
N ARG A 200 13.15 -3.86 15.82
CA ARG A 200 13.43 -2.56 15.16
C ARG A 200 13.90 -2.74 13.73
N HIS A 201 14.83 -3.67 13.50
CA HIS A 201 15.36 -3.97 12.16
C HIS A 201 14.24 -4.35 11.19
N ASN A 202 13.32 -5.23 11.59
CA ASN A 202 12.22 -5.65 10.72
C ASN A 202 11.16 -4.55 10.53
N ALA A 203 11.00 -3.64 11.50
CA ALA A 203 10.15 -2.46 11.33
C ALA A 203 10.70 -1.51 10.25
N HIS A 204 12.00 -1.18 10.32
CA HIS A 204 12.68 -0.37 9.31
C HIS A 204 12.72 -1.08 7.95
N LEU A 205 12.95 -2.39 7.91
CA LEU A 205 12.92 -3.17 6.67
C LEU A 205 11.55 -3.08 5.97
N ALA A 206 10.46 -3.17 6.73
CA ALA A 206 9.11 -3.05 6.19
C ALA A 206 8.83 -1.65 5.64
N LEU A 207 9.24 -0.58 6.35
CA LEU A 207 9.05 0.78 5.87
C LEU A 207 9.96 1.12 4.67
N ASN A 208 11.16 0.56 4.62
CA ASN A 208 12.04 0.67 3.45
C ASN A 208 11.41 0.01 2.22
N ALA A 209 10.76 -1.15 2.39
CA ALA A 209 10.02 -1.79 1.31
C ALA A 209 8.87 -0.91 0.79
N VAL A 210 8.09 -0.32 1.70
CA VAL A 210 7.03 0.65 1.36
C VAL A 210 7.61 1.86 0.64
N HIS A 211 8.69 2.44 1.13
CA HIS A 211 9.32 3.61 0.51
C HIS A 211 9.85 3.31 -0.90
N LEU A 212 10.52 2.16 -1.07
CA LEU A 212 11.02 1.69 -2.36
C LEU A 212 9.88 1.54 -3.37
N PHE A 213 8.79 0.88 -2.96
CA PHE A 213 7.61 0.69 -3.79
C PHE A 213 7.01 2.02 -4.28
N TRP A 214 6.78 2.97 -3.38
CA TRP A 214 6.18 4.26 -3.76
C TRP A 214 7.11 5.13 -4.60
N THR A 215 8.41 5.07 -4.35
CA THR A 215 9.42 5.81 -5.14
C THR A 215 9.53 5.27 -6.56
N ASP A 216 9.46 3.95 -6.73
CA ASP A 216 9.41 3.32 -8.06
C ASP A 216 8.15 3.75 -8.81
N LEU A 217 6.98 3.66 -8.16
CA LEU A 217 5.71 4.12 -8.76
C LEU A 217 5.76 5.58 -9.21
N GLN A 218 6.32 6.47 -8.40
CA GLN A 218 6.53 7.87 -8.77
C GLN A 218 7.39 8.00 -10.02
N THR A 219 8.55 7.33 -10.04
CA THR A 219 9.49 7.35 -11.17
C THR A 219 8.84 6.82 -12.43
N ARG A 220 8.04 5.75 -12.31
CA ARG A 220 7.29 5.16 -13.43
C ARG A 220 6.23 6.11 -13.96
N ARG A 221 5.47 6.78 -13.08
CA ARG A 221 4.51 7.81 -13.50
C ARG A 221 5.17 8.86 -14.36
N GLU A 222 6.32 9.39 -13.93
CA GLU A 222 7.06 10.42 -14.67
C GLU A 222 7.52 9.91 -16.04
N ARG A 223 7.98 8.66 -16.11
CA ARG A 223 8.36 8.03 -17.39
C ARG A 223 7.17 7.79 -18.31
N ILE A 224 6.02 7.36 -17.78
CA ILE A 224 4.78 7.18 -18.56
C ILE A 224 4.33 8.53 -19.11
N LYS A 225 4.30 9.57 -18.26
CA LYS A 225 3.95 10.94 -18.66
C LYS A 225 4.89 11.51 -19.71
N ALA A 226 6.18 11.16 -19.65
CA ALA A 226 7.18 11.55 -20.65
C ALA A 226 7.15 10.68 -21.93
N GLY A 227 6.25 9.70 -22.03
CA GLY A 227 6.21 8.75 -23.17
C GLY A 227 7.39 7.79 -23.24
N ALA A 228 8.20 7.70 -22.18
CA ALA A 228 9.44 6.93 -22.11
C ALA A 228 9.25 5.48 -21.58
N LEU A 229 8.01 5.11 -21.24
CA LEU A 229 7.63 3.74 -20.92
C LEU A 229 6.76 3.21 -22.08
N LEU A 230 7.43 2.65 -23.10
CA LEU A 230 6.79 2.19 -24.33
C LEU A 230 6.09 0.84 -24.20
N ASP A 231 6.43 0.03 -23.18
CA ASP A 231 5.80 -1.26 -22.93
C ASP A 231 5.18 -1.33 -21.54
N PRO A 232 3.85 -1.31 -21.51
CA PRO A 232 3.15 -1.64 -20.29
C PRO A 232 1.91 -2.51 -20.55
N PRO A 233 1.24 -3.00 -19.50
CA PRO A 233 0.01 -3.81 -19.59
C PRO A 233 -1.18 -3.20 -20.35
N TYR A 234 -1.03 -2.03 -20.99
CA TYR A 234 -2.14 -1.19 -21.43
C TYR A 234 -2.71 -1.64 -22.78
N GLN A 235 -4.03 -1.72 -22.85
CA GLN A 235 -4.70 -1.70 -24.15
C GLN A 235 -4.66 -0.26 -24.68
N LYS A 236 -4.32 -0.08 -25.97
CA LYS A 236 -4.68 1.16 -26.65
C LYS A 236 -6.20 1.28 -26.56
N PHE A 237 -6.74 2.32 -25.93
CA PHE A 237 -8.12 2.70 -26.19
C PHE A 237 -8.25 2.86 -27.70
N ARG A 238 -8.97 1.95 -28.36
CA ARG A 238 -9.43 2.25 -29.72
C ARG A 238 -10.33 3.46 -29.54
N ASN A 239 -9.95 4.58 -30.14
CA ASN A 239 -10.88 5.66 -30.36
C ASN A 239 -12.11 5.01 -31.00
N VAL A 240 -13.23 5.04 -30.31
CA VAL A 240 -14.52 4.81 -30.96
C VAL A 240 -14.73 6.08 -31.76
N GLU A 241 -14.08 6.16 -32.93
CA GLU A 241 -14.49 7.07 -33.98
C GLU A 241 -15.91 6.65 -34.34
N GLY A 242 -16.81 7.64 -34.28
CA GLY A 242 -18.24 7.45 -34.24
C GLY A 242 -18.78 6.53 -35.33
N SER A 243 -19.77 5.74 -34.92
CA SER A 243 -20.80 5.18 -35.79
C SER A 243 -22.17 5.64 -35.31
#